data_AF-A0A7V3XBV5-F1
#
_entry.id   AF-A0A7V3XBV5-F1
#
_cell.length_a   1.000
_cell.length_b   1.000
_cell.length_c   1.000
_cell.angle_alpha   90.00
_cell.angle_beta   90.00
_cell.angle_gamma   90.00
#
_symmetry.space_group_name_H-M   'P 1'
#
loop_
_entity.id
_entity.type
_entity.pdbx_description
1 polymer ?
#
loop_
_entity_poly.entity_id
_entity_poly.type
_entity_poly.pdbx_seq_one_letter_code
_entity_poly.pdbx_strand_id
1 'polypeptide(L)'
;PTPTATPTPVPTATPTPTATPTPVPTATPTPTATPTPVPTATPTPAPSPVINWGINGDILVPEDYDGDRKADIAVWRPGDAKWYLLPSTGGFSIQAWGVPGDKPVPGDYDGDGKADLAIFRPSNGTWIILNSAGGGLVQQFGRSIDTPVPADYDGDGLTDLAIFRPSLGGWGIKPSRGGSLMTLRWGQNGDIPVPADYDGDGKADVAVWRPQEGNWYITFSGGGFQVTPWGLRGDVPVPKDFDGDGKADIAVWRPGDGKWYIIFSSTGEIRVSPWGQPGDKPVPADYNGDGKADLAIFRPSEGNWYILF
;
A
#
# COMPACT_ATOMS: atom_id res chain seq x y z
N PRO A 1 -11.25 -1.15 -116.08
CA PRO A 1 -10.44 -1.36 -114.86
C PRO A 1 -11.33 -1.34 -113.61
N THR A 2 -11.64 -2.53 -113.10
CA THR A 2 -12.47 -2.73 -111.91
C THR A 2 -11.65 -2.37 -110.65
N PRO A 3 -12.11 -1.49 -109.75
CA PRO A 3 -11.37 -1.13 -108.56
C PRO A 3 -11.46 -2.24 -107.49
N THR A 4 -10.29 -2.68 -107.02
CA THR A 4 -10.09 -3.68 -105.96
C THR A 4 -10.48 -3.10 -104.59
N ALA A 5 -11.39 -3.77 -103.89
CA ALA A 5 -11.77 -3.41 -102.53
C ALA A 5 -10.63 -3.72 -101.54
N THR A 6 -10.30 -2.75 -100.69
CA THR A 6 -9.32 -2.87 -99.59
C THR A 6 -10.02 -3.46 -98.36
N PRO A 7 -9.49 -4.49 -97.68
CA PRO A 7 -10.13 -5.08 -96.51
C PRO A 7 -10.06 -4.18 -95.27
N THR A 8 -11.19 -4.06 -94.57
CA THR A 8 -11.34 -3.35 -93.29
C THR A 8 -10.59 -4.08 -92.16
N PRO A 9 -9.84 -3.37 -91.28
CA PRO A 9 -9.18 -4.01 -90.15
C PRO A 9 -10.17 -4.48 -89.07
N VAL A 10 -9.92 -5.68 -88.54
CA VAL A 10 -10.67 -6.31 -87.43
C VAL A 10 -10.26 -5.64 -86.10
N PRO A 11 -11.19 -5.23 -85.23
CA PRO A 11 -10.85 -4.62 -83.95
C PRO A 11 -10.22 -5.66 -83.00
N THR A 12 -9.08 -5.29 -82.42
CA THR A 12 -8.37 -6.08 -81.39
C THR A 12 -9.15 -6.05 -80.07
N ALA A 13 -9.37 -7.21 -79.46
CA ALA A 13 -10.06 -7.33 -78.18
C ALA A 13 -9.29 -6.60 -77.05
N THR A 14 -10.00 -5.78 -76.27
CA THR A 14 -9.47 -5.12 -75.08
C THR A 14 -9.22 -6.18 -73.98
N PRO A 15 -8.05 -6.20 -73.33
CA PRO A 15 -7.78 -7.17 -72.26
C PRO A 15 -8.64 -6.86 -71.03
N THR A 16 -9.29 -7.90 -70.48
CA THR A 16 -10.02 -7.85 -69.21
C THR A 16 -9.04 -7.59 -68.06
N PRO A 17 -9.28 -6.60 -67.17
CA PRO A 17 -8.39 -6.35 -66.05
C PRO A 17 -8.40 -7.54 -65.07
N THR A 18 -7.21 -8.04 -64.74
CA THR A 18 -7.01 -9.07 -63.72
C THR A 18 -7.26 -8.48 -62.34
N ALA A 19 -8.09 -9.15 -61.52
CA ALA A 19 -8.37 -8.72 -60.16
C ALA A 19 -7.08 -8.65 -59.33
N THR A 20 -6.86 -7.52 -58.66
CA THR A 20 -5.75 -7.34 -57.70
C THR A 20 -6.04 -8.19 -56.46
N PRO A 21 -5.10 -9.01 -55.96
CA PRO A 21 -5.33 -9.80 -54.75
C PRO A 21 -5.48 -8.88 -53.53
N THR A 22 -6.51 -9.14 -52.71
CA THR A 22 -6.72 -8.49 -51.42
C THR A 22 -5.52 -8.78 -50.50
N PRO A 23 -4.90 -7.78 -49.85
CA PRO A 23 -3.82 -8.02 -48.91
C PRO A 23 -4.31 -8.85 -47.73
N VAL A 24 -3.59 -9.93 -47.43
CA VAL A 24 -3.80 -10.73 -46.22
C VAL A 24 -3.30 -9.91 -45.03
N PRO A 25 -4.11 -9.72 -43.96
CA PRO A 25 -3.65 -8.99 -42.79
C PRO A 25 -2.44 -9.71 -42.17
N THR A 26 -1.33 -8.99 -42.08
CA THR A 26 -0.14 -9.46 -41.36
C THR A 26 -0.48 -9.55 -39.87
N ALA A 27 -0.23 -10.70 -39.24
CA ALA A 27 -0.46 -10.88 -37.82
C ALA A 27 0.32 -9.82 -37.02
N THR A 28 -0.39 -9.07 -36.17
CA THR A 28 0.23 -8.18 -35.18
C THR A 28 1.17 -9.03 -34.31
N PRO A 29 2.45 -8.67 -34.14
CA PRO A 29 3.34 -9.41 -33.27
C PRO A 29 2.79 -9.37 -31.84
N THR A 30 2.55 -10.54 -31.26
CA THR A 30 2.23 -10.68 -29.84
C THR A 30 3.38 -10.06 -29.03
N PRO A 31 3.13 -9.14 -28.09
CA PRO A 31 4.18 -8.61 -27.23
C PRO A 31 4.86 -9.78 -26.53
N THR A 32 6.17 -9.92 -26.76
CA THR A 32 6.98 -10.90 -26.06
C THR A 32 7.05 -10.45 -24.60
N ALA A 33 6.65 -11.31 -23.67
CA ALA A 33 6.78 -11.04 -22.25
C ALA A 33 8.23 -10.69 -21.95
N THR A 34 8.46 -9.46 -21.46
CA THR A 34 9.76 -9.08 -20.91
C THR A 34 10.09 -10.07 -19.80
N PRO A 35 11.26 -10.72 -19.80
CA PRO A 35 11.62 -11.64 -18.72
C PRO A 35 11.59 -10.87 -17.40
N THR A 36 10.82 -11.38 -16.45
CA THR A 36 10.82 -10.91 -15.07
C THR A 36 12.27 -10.97 -14.57
N PRO A 37 12.85 -9.88 -14.08
CA PRO A 37 14.22 -9.90 -13.56
C PRO A 37 14.32 -10.96 -12.46
N VAL A 38 15.34 -11.81 -12.57
CA VAL A 38 15.62 -12.84 -11.56
C VAL A 38 16.15 -12.12 -10.32
N PRO A 39 15.45 -12.16 -9.19
CA PRO A 39 15.89 -11.46 -7.99
C PRO A 39 17.19 -12.07 -7.46
N THR A 40 18.17 -11.23 -7.16
CA THR A 40 19.41 -11.65 -6.50
C THR A 40 19.07 -12.14 -5.09
N ALA A 41 19.26 -13.44 -4.84
CA ALA A 41 19.06 -14.00 -3.50
C ALA A 41 20.13 -13.46 -2.54
N THR A 42 19.70 -12.59 -1.63
CA THR A 42 20.53 -12.16 -0.50
C THR A 42 20.49 -13.24 0.58
N PRO A 43 21.61 -13.60 1.23
CA PRO A 43 21.61 -14.58 2.33
C PRO A 43 20.65 -14.15 3.44
N THR A 44 19.98 -15.12 4.07
CA THR A 44 19.10 -14.88 5.23
C THR A 44 19.94 -14.23 6.35
N PRO A 45 19.68 -12.96 6.69
CA PRO A 45 20.41 -12.30 7.77
C PRO A 45 20.04 -12.94 9.12
N ALA A 46 20.87 -12.76 10.15
CA ALA A 46 20.55 -13.25 11.49
C ALA A 46 19.60 -12.26 12.20
N PRO A 47 18.56 -12.72 12.93
CA PRO A 47 17.65 -11.82 13.64
C PRO A 47 18.40 -11.11 14.76
N SER A 48 18.19 -9.81 14.89
CA SER A 48 18.60 -9.05 16.08
C SER A 48 17.73 -7.81 16.17
N PRO A 49 16.96 -7.59 17.25
CA PRO A 49 16.63 -8.47 18.40
C PRO A 49 15.39 -9.37 18.16
N VAL A 50 15.25 -10.42 18.99
CA VAL A 50 13.97 -11.14 19.18
C VAL A 50 13.30 -10.58 20.42
N ILE A 51 12.06 -10.11 20.30
CA ILE A 51 11.31 -9.49 21.40
C ILE A 51 10.10 -10.36 21.72
N ASN A 52 10.10 -10.98 22.90
CA ASN A 52 9.02 -11.86 23.35
C ASN A 52 7.87 -11.03 23.91
N TRP A 53 7.03 -10.50 23.03
CA TRP A 53 5.99 -9.53 23.37
C TRP A 53 4.72 -9.70 22.54
N GLY A 54 3.57 -9.77 23.21
CA GLY A 54 2.25 -9.95 22.59
C GLY A 54 1.81 -11.42 22.57
N ILE A 55 0.58 -11.64 22.10
CA ILE A 55 -0.03 -12.97 21.99
C ILE A 55 -0.75 -13.15 20.65
N ASN A 56 -1.11 -14.40 20.31
CA ASN A 56 -1.96 -14.65 19.16
C ASN A 56 -3.33 -13.96 19.33
N GLY A 57 -3.74 -13.21 18.30
CA GLY A 57 -4.97 -12.42 18.29
C GLY A 57 -4.77 -10.93 18.60
N ASP A 58 -3.58 -10.52 19.04
CA ASP A 58 -3.24 -9.11 19.16
C ASP A 58 -3.22 -8.43 17.78
N ILE A 59 -3.65 -7.16 17.74
CA ILE A 59 -3.49 -6.25 16.61
C ILE A 59 -2.18 -5.49 16.82
N LEU A 60 -1.31 -5.54 15.82
CA LEU A 60 0.04 -4.99 15.86
C LEU A 60 -0.02 -3.53 15.39
N VAL A 61 0.55 -2.63 16.17
CA VAL A 61 0.44 -1.18 15.94
C VAL A 61 1.76 -0.46 16.28
N PRO A 62 2.88 -0.86 15.67
CA PRO A 62 4.15 -0.21 15.93
C PRO A 62 4.16 1.22 15.39
N GLU A 63 4.46 2.18 16.26
CA GLU A 63 4.63 3.61 15.98
C GLU A 63 5.56 4.21 17.04
N ASP A 64 6.02 5.45 16.88
CA ASP A 64 6.84 6.16 17.87
C ASP A 64 5.95 6.78 18.97
N TYR A 65 5.72 6.07 20.08
CA TYR A 65 4.90 6.54 21.20
C TYR A 65 5.68 7.35 22.24
N ASP A 66 7.01 7.29 22.24
CA ASP A 66 7.85 8.01 23.21
C ASP A 66 8.55 9.27 22.64
N GLY A 67 8.53 9.44 21.33
CA GLY A 67 9.02 10.59 20.58
C GLY A 67 10.52 10.52 20.28
N ASP A 68 11.14 9.34 20.32
CA ASP A 68 12.56 9.15 20.08
C ASP A 68 12.93 8.87 18.62
N ARG A 69 11.93 8.91 17.73
CA ARG A 69 11.96 8.60 16.29
C ARG A 69 12.25 7.15 15.95
N LYS A 70 12.10 6.25 16.91
CA LYS A 70 12.04 4.81 16.64
C LYS A 70 10.62 4.33 16.80
N ALA A 71 10.22 3.41 15.94
CA ALA A 71 9.00 2.68 16.12
C ALA A 71 9.11 1.81 17.37
N ASP A 72 8.06 1.84 18.16
CA ASP A 72 7.94 1.07 19.39
C ASP A 72 7.19 -0.23 19.16
N ILE A 73 7.42 -1.19 20.04
CA ILE A 73 6.64 -2.43 20.03
C ILE A 73 5.33 -2.17 20.77
N ALA A 74 4.24 -2.13 20.01
CA ALA A 74 2.91 -1.92 20.57
C ALA A 74 1.88 -2.87 19.99
N VAL A 75 0.96 -3.29 20.86
CA VAL A 75 -0.19 -4.10 20.48
C VAL A 75 -1.47 -3.59 21.13
N TRP A 76 -2.57 -3.65 20.39
CA TRP A 76 -3.92 -3.57 20.94
C TRP A 76 -4.52 -4.96 21.02
N ARG A 77 -5.02 -5.33 22.19
CA ARG A 77 -5.60 -6.64 22.45
C ARG A 77 -7.13 -6.56 22.44
N PRO A 78 -7.80 -7.13 21.43
CA PRO A 78 -9.27 -7.06 21.34
C PRO A 78 -9.98 -7.76 22.50
N GLY A 79 -9.36 -8.81 23.06
CA GLY A 79 -9.96 -9.64 24.10
C GLY A 79 -10.17 -8.92 25.44
N ASP A 80 -9.37 -7.91 25.74
CA ASP A 80 -9.48 -7.10 26.97
C ASP A 80 -9.56 -5.59 26.71
N ALA A 81 -9.55 -5.16 25.44
CA ALA A 81 -9.57 -3.77 25.01
C ALA A 81 -8.47 -2.91 25.64
N LYS A 82 -7.24 -3.42 25.67
CA LYS A 82 -6.08 -2.70 26.19
C LYS A 82 -4.97 -2.55 25.16
N TRP A 83 -4.25 -1.45 25.29
CA TRP A 83 -2.98 -1.21 24.63
C TRP A 83 -1.85 -1.68 25.54
N TYR A 84 -0.90 -2.40 24.97
CA TYR A 84 0.32 -2.84 25.62
C TYR A 84 1.47 -2.21 24.86
N LEU A 85 2.13 -1.24 25.47
CA LEU A 85 3.16 -0.41 24.86
C LEU A 85 4.51 -0.77 25.46
N LEU A 86 5.46 -1.15 24.62
CA LEU A 86 6.85 -1.33 24.99
C LEU A 86 7.68 -0.34 24.16
N PRO A 87 7.76 0.93 24.62
CA PRO A 87 8.51 1.93 23.92
C PRO A 87 10.01 1.63 23.96
N SER A 88 10.72 2.11 22.95
CA SER A 88 12.15 1.90 22.75
C SER A 88 12.95 2.51 23.92
N THR A 89 12.38 3.53 24.58
CA THR A 89 12.80 4.09 25.85
C THR A 89 11.65 4.12 26.89
N GLY A 90 11.91 4.45 28.16
CA GLY A 90 10.82 4.73 29.12
C GLY A 90 10.01 3.52 29.68
N GLY A 91 10.17 2.32 29.13
CA GLY A 91 9.69 1.07 29.72
C GLY A 91 8.21 0.74 29.49
N PHE A 92 7.82 -0.48 29.86
CA PHE A 92 6.48 -1.02 29.58
C PHE A 92 5.35 -0.24 30.26
N SER A 93 4.28 0.01 29.51
CA SER A 93 3.01 0.51 30.04
C SER A 93 1.79 -0.22 29.44
N ILE A 94 0.68 -0.20 30.19
CA ILE A 94 -0.62 -0.69 29.75
C ILE A 94 -1.62 0.44 29.83
N GLN A 95 -2.30 0.72 28.73
CA GLN A 95 -3.43 1.64 28.72
C GLN A 95 -4.73 0.87 28.51
N ALA A 96 -5.59 0.85 29.53
CA ALA A 96 -6.91 0.22 29.45
C ALA A 96 -7.90 1.18 28.80
N TRP A 97 -7.98 1.12 27.47
CA TRP A 97 -8.73 2.10 26.71
C TRP A 97 -9.24 1.56 25.36
N GLY A 98 -10.52 1.84 25.08
CA GLY A 98 -11.30 1.26 23.98
C GLY A 98 -12.37 0.27 24.48
N VAL A 99 -13.08 -0.37 23.56
CA VAL A 99 -13.98 -1.49 23.83
C VAL A 99 -13.80 -2.60 22.77
N PRO A 100 -14.24 -3.85 23.06
CA PRO A 100 -14.19 -4.92 22.06
C PRO A 100 -14.90 -4.53 20.76
N GLY A 101 -14.23 -4.73 19.63
CA GLY A 101 -14.71 -4.38 18.29
C GLY A 101 -14.24 -3.02 17.77
N ASP A 102 -13.59 -2.20 18.60
CA ASP A 102 -12.86 -1.03 18.12
C ASP A 102 -11.65 -1.45 17.25
N LYS A 103 -11.23 -0.58 16.33
CA LYS A 103 -10.03 -0.75 15.51
C LYS A 103 -8.98 0.27 15.94
N PRO A 104 -7.76 -0.15 16.32
CA PRO A 104 -6.70 0.79 16.65
C PRO A 104 -6.20 1.50 15.38
N VAL A 105 -5.97 2.80 15.48
CA VAL A 105 -5.60 3.70 14.38
C VAL A 105 -4.64 4.78 14.90
N PRO A 106 -3.51 4.42 15.52
CA PRO A 106 -2.58 5.40 16.08
C PRO A 106 -2.01 6.32 15.00
N GLY A 107 -1.52 7.48 15.43
CA GLY A 107 -0.88 8.49 14.60
C GLY A 107 -0.67 9.76 15.41
N ASP A 108 0.19 10.66 14.95
CA ASP A 108 0.39 11.97 15.58
C ASP A 108 -0.73 12.93 15.16
N TYR A 109 -1.82 12.99 15.94
CA TYR A 109 -2.98 13.85 15.66
C TYR A 109 -2.87 15.23 16.32
N ASP A 110 -1.95 15.42 17.26
CA ASP A 110 -1.76 16.68 17.98
C ASP A 110 -0.48 17.44 17.57
N GLY A 111 0.37 16.82 16.78
CA GLY A 111 1.57 17.37 16.17
C GLY A 111 2.74 17.49 17.14
N ASP A 112 2.77 16.68 18.22
CA ASP A 112 3.85 16.71 19.21
C ASP A 112 5.03 15.79 18.88
N GLY A 113 4.94 15.07 17.76
CA GLY A 113 5.95 14.13 17.28
C GLY A 113 5.84 12.74 17.89
N LYS A 114 4.75 12.43 18.59
CA LYS A 114 4.45 11.10 19.12
C LYS A 114 3.15 10.57 18.54
N ALA A 115 3.07 9.25 18.43
CA ALA A 115 1.83 8.60 18.12
C ALA A 115 0.84 8.71 19.28
N ASP A 116 -0.35 9.18 18.99
CA ASP A 116 -1.48 9.18 19.90
C ASP A 116 -2.17 7.82 19.91
N LEU A 117 -2.78 7.50 21.05
CA LEU A 117 -3.67 6.35 21.12
C LEU A 117 -5.01 6.72 20.51
N ALA A 118 -5.35 6.08 19.40
CA ALA A 118 -6.58 6.36 18.67
C ALA A 118 -7.32 5.07 18.28
N ILE A 119 -8.65 5.13 18.33
CA ILE A 119 -9.53 4.05 17.92
C ILE A 119 -10.64 4.54 16.99
N PHE A 120 -10.91 3.77 15.95
CA PHE A 120 -12.12 3.87 15.14
C PHE A 120 -13.12 2.82 15.58
N ARG A 121 -14.32 3.26 15.96
CA ARG A 121 -15.43 2.39 16.35
C ARG A 121 -16.36 2.16 15.17
N PRO A 122 -16.34 0.96 14.55
CA PRO A 122 -17.14 0.72 13.36
C PRO A 122 -18.65 0.77 13.63
N SER A 123 -19.11 0.38 14.82
CA SER A 123 -20.55 0.28 15.14
C SER A 123 -21.32 1.60 14.94
N ASN A 124 -20.64 2.75 15.04
CA ASN A 124 -21.23 4.07 14.83
C ASN A 124 -20.37 5.03 13.98
N GLY A 125 -19.22 4.57 13.48
CA GLY A 125 -18.30 5.39 12.68
C GLY A 125 -17.64 6.51 13.48
N THR A 126 -17.32 6.26 14.75
CA THR A 126 -16.74 7.27 15.64
C THR A 126 -15.24 7.06 15.82
N TRP A 127 -14.47 8.12 15.62
CA TRP A 127 -13.07 8.22 16.02
C TRP A 127 -12.99 8.76 17.43
N ILE A 128 -12.12 8.16 18.24
CA ILE A 128 -11.80 8.60 19.60
C ILE A 128 -10.28 8.62 19.67
N ILE A 129 -9.70 9.74 20.09
CA ILE A 129 -8.26 9.98 20.09
C ILE A 129 -7.88 10.50 21.47
N LEU A 130 -6.82 9.94 22.04
CA LEU A 130 -6.17 10.42 23.25
C LEU A 130 -4.81 10.97 22.87
N ASN A 131 -4.75 12.29 22.79
CA ASN A 131 -3.57 13.07 22.50
C ASN A 131 -2.48 12.81 23.55
N SER A 132 -1.25 12.58 23.09
CA SER A 132 -0.10 12.24 23.90
C SER A 132 0.34 13.45 24.75
N ALA A 133 0.18 14.68 24.25
CA ALA A 133 0.37 15.92 25.00
C ALA A 133 -0.79 16.26 25.97
N GLY A 134 -1.84 15.43 25.96
CA GLY A 134 -3.03 15.54 26.82
C GLY A 134 -4.25 16.14 26.11
N GLY A 135 -5.43 15.70 26.55
CA GLY A 135 -6.70 16.03 25.90
C GLY A 135 -7.18 14.90 25.00
N GLY A 136 -7.91 15.23 23.94
CA GLY A 136 -8.41 14.24 23.00
C GLY A 136 -9.54 14.74 22.11
N LEU A 137 -9.86 13.93 21.11
CA LEU A 137 -10.93 14.19 20.13
C LEU A 137 -11.94 13.05 20.13
N VAL A 138 -13.23 13.38 20.05
CA VAL A 138 -14.30 12.43 19.70
C VAL A 138 -15.02 12.98 18.49
N GLN A 139 -14.91 12.28 17.36
CA GLN A 139 -15.45 12.74 16.09
C GLN A 139 -16.18 11.61 15.38
N GLN A 140 -17.48 11.81 15.11
CA GLN A 140 -18.18 10.92 14.20
C GLN A 140 -17.76 11.22 12.76
N PHE A 141 -17.11 10.26 12.10
CA PHE A 141 -16.66 10.36 10.73
C PHE A 141 -16.48 8.97 10.11
N GLY A 142 -17.44 8.56 9.28
CA GLY A 142 -17.45 7.23 8.64
C GLY A 142 -18.69 6.42 9.00
N ARG A 143 -18.65 5.13 8.65
CA ARG A 143 -19.72 4.14 8.81
C ARG A 143 -19.12 2.78 9.16
N SER A 144 -19.95 1.83 9.55
CA SER A 144 -19.53 0.46 9.92
C SER A 144 -18.84 -0.33 8.83
N ILE A 145 -19.08 0.02 7.57
CA ILE A 145 -18.49 -0.63 6.39
C ILE A 145 -17.21 0.06 5.91
N ASP A 146 -16.87 1.20 6.49
CA ASP A 146 -15.70 1.97 6.09
C ASP A 146 -14.43 1.41 6.78
N THR A 147 -13.31 1.47 6.06
CA THR A 147 -11.98 1.14 6.55
C THR A 147 -11.28 2.44 6.95
N PRO A 148 -10.85 2.61 8.22
CA PRO A 148 -10.06 3.78 8.61
C PRO A 148 -8.66 3.69 8.01
N VAL A 149 -8.16 4.81 7.49
CA VAL A 149 -6.90 4.91 6.75
C VAL A 149 -6.18 6.23 7.08
N PRO A 150 -5.92 6.51 8.38
CA PRO A 150 -5.34 7.78 8.80
C PRO A 150 -3.93 7.97 8.21
N ALA A 151 -3.61 9.20 7.82
CA ALA A 151 -2.30 9.66 7.34
C ALA A 151 -2.36 11.20 7.18
N ASP A 152 -1.23 11.87 7.00
CA ASP A 152 -1.20 13.30 6.63
C ASP A 152 -1.47 13.46 5.13
N TYR A 153 -2.67 13.85 4.71
CA TYR A 153 -3.01 13.98 3.28
C TYR A 153 -2.90 15.43 2.77
N ASP A 154 -2.77 16.40 3.66
CA ASP A 154 -2.69 17.83 3.29
C ASP A 154 -1.31 18.47 3.53
N GLY A 155 -0.40 17.73 4.16
CA GLY A 155 1.01 18.08 4.36
C GLY A 155 1.23 19.03 5.52
N ASP A 156 0.31 19.07 6.50
CA ASP A 156 0.43 19.96 7.65
C ASP A 156 1.26 19.39 8.82
N GLY A 157 1.72 18.14 8.66
CA GLY A 157 2.50 17.35 9.60
C GLY A 157 1.66 16.59 10.63
N LEU A 158 0.32 16.65 10.55
CA LEU A 158 -0.58 15.94 11.46
C LEU A 158 -1.30 14.82 10.72
N THR A 159 -1.61 13.76 11.47
CA THR A 159 -2.41 12.65 10.96
C THR A 159 -3.84 13.09 10.76
N ASP A 160 -4.38 12.97 9.53
CA ASP A 160 -5.80 13.25 9.24
C ASP A 160 -6.72 12.07 9.55
N LEU A 161 -7.99 12.37 9.80
CA LEU A 161 -9.02 11.35 9.81
C LEU A 161 -9.41 11.01 8.37
N ALA A 162 -9.18 9.77 7.96
CA ALA A 162 -9.54 9.31 6.64
C ALA A 162 -10.22 7.94 6.64
N ILE A 163 -11.17 7.78 5.72
CA ILE A 163 -11.90 6.53 5.51
C ILE A 163 -11.86 6.14 4.03
N PHE A 164 -11.72 4.84 3.79
CA PHE A 164 -11.97 4.20 2.50
C PHE A 164 -13.28 3.41 2.57
N ARG A 165 -14.14 3.59 1.57
CA ARG A 165 -15.40 2.89 1.39
C ARG A 165 -15.29 1.89 0.25
N PRO A 166 -15.07 0.59 0.53
CA PRO A 166 -14.79 -0.41 -0.50
C PRO A 166 -15.90 -0.52 -1.55
N SER A 167 -17.17 -0.47 -1.13
CA SER A 167 -18.31 -0.67 -2.04
C SER A 167 -18.42 0.36 -3.18
N LEU A 168 -17.80 1.53 -3.02
CA LEU A 168 -17.87 2.64 -3.98
C LEU A 168 -16.50 3.11 -4.45
N GLY A 169 -15.40 2.53 -3.95
CA GLY A 169 -14.06 3.10 -4.08
C GLY A 169 -13.99 4.53 -3.54
N GLY A 170 -14.76 4.85 -2.51
CA GLY A 170 -14.94 6.23 -2.04
C GLY A 170 -13.99 6.57 -0.90
N TRP A 171 -13.21 7.62 -1.04
CA TRP A 171 -12.38 8.19 0.01
C TRP A 171 -13.06 9.40 0.63
N GLY A 172 -12.95 9.53 1.94
CA GLY A 172 -13.28 10.75 2.67
C GLY A 172 -12.15 11.08 3.62
N ILE A 173 -11.56 12.27 3.49
CA ILE A 173 -10.43 12.72 4.28
C ILE A 173 -10.78 14.05 4.92
N LYS A 174 -10.63 14.13 6.25
CA LYS A 174 -10.93 15.29 7.06
C LYS A 174 -9.61 15.82 7.66
N PRO A 175 -9.09 16.94 7.12
CA PRO A 175 -7.92 17.65 7.64
C PRO A 175 -7.93 17.88 9.14
N SER A 176 -6.80 17.66 9.80
CA SER A 176 -6.66 17.75 11.26
C SER A 176 -6.70 19.16 11.81
N ARG A 177 -6.05 20.14 11.16
CA ARG A 177 -6.14 21.58 11.55
C ARG A 177 -7.41 22.29 11.07
N GLY A 178 -8.38 21.53 10.59
CA GLY A 178 -9.57 22.06 9.97
C GLY A 178 -9.32 22.43 8.52
N GLY A 179 -10.37 22.34 7.72
CA GLY A 179 -10.28 22.42 6.28
C GLY A 179 -11.57 21.93 5.65
N SER A 180 -11.63 21.93 4.32
CA SER A 180 -12.75 21.33 3.62
C SER A 180 -12.59 19.81 3.61
N LEU A 181 -13.70 19.08 3.82
CA LEU A 181 -13.73 17.64 3.62
C LEU A 181 -13.31 17.32 2.19
N MET A 182 -12.25 16.52 2.04
CA MET A 182 -11.80 16.03 0.75
C MET A 182 -12.48 14.71 0.45
N THR A 183 -13.03 14.57 -0.76
CA THR A 183 -13.65 13.32 -1.20
C THR A 183 -13.18 12.98 -2.60
N LEU A 184 -12.80 11.73 -2.81
CA LEU A 184 -12.34 11.22 -4.08
C LEU A 184 -12.97 9.86 -4.35
N ARG A 185 -13.20 9.52 -5.63
CA ARG A 185 -13.52 8.15 -6.04
C ARG A 185 -12.27 7.54 -6.67
N TRP A 186 -11.64 6.64 -5.94
CA TRP A 186 -10.43 5.94 -6.36
C TRP A 186 -10.41 4.52 -5.81
N GLY A 187 -10.28 3.54 -6.71
CA GLY A 187 -10.40 2.12 -6.41
C GLY A 187 -11.82 1.57 -6.60
N GLN A 188 -12.02 0.33 -6.18
CA GLN A 188 -13.29 -0.39 -6.31
C GLN A 188 -13.49 -1.44 -5.20
N ASN A 189 -14.62 -2.15 -5.24
CA ASN A 189 -14.89 -3.21 -4.28
C ASN A 189 -13.85 -4.33 -4.35
N GLY A 190 -13.28 -4.69 -3.20
CA GLY A 190 -12.23 -5.70 -3.07
C GLY A 190 -10.81 -5.14 -3.14
N ASP A 191 -10.64 -3.86 -3.46
CA ASP A 191 -9.34 -3.20 -3.36
C ASP A 191 -8.97 -2.96 -1.89
N ILE A 192 -7.67 -3.03 -1.57
CA ILE A 192 -7.09 -2.76 -0.24
C ILE A 192 -6.49 -1.35 -0.25
N PRO A 193 -6.90 -0.42 0.62
CA PRO A 193 -6.30 0.91 0.68
C PRO A 193 -4.88 0.84 1.25
N VAL A 194 -3.96 1.55 0.62
CA VAL A 194 -2.52 1.55 0.93
C VAL A 194 -1.91 2.96 0.82
N PRO A 195 -2.50 3.97 1.49
CA PRO A 195 -1.99 5.33 1.40
C PRO A 195 -0.59 5.43 1.99
N ALA A 196 0.27 6.18 1.31
CA ALA A 196 1.64 6.52 1.72
C ALA A 196 2.16 7.64 0.80
N ASP A 197 3.24 8.30 1.17
CA ASP A 197 3.91 9.29 0.29
C ASP A 197 4.76 8.55 -0.76
N TYR A 198 4.26 8.34 -1.98
CA TYR A 198 4.99 7.65 -3.04
C TYR A 198 5.73 8.61 -3.98
N ASP A 199 5.44 9.92 -3.95
CA ASP A 199 6.09 10.92 -4.81
C ASP A 199 7.15 11.77 -4.09
N GLY A 200 7.17 11.75 -2.76
CA GLY A 200 8.11 12.41 -1.86
C GLY A 200 7.74 13.87 -1.58
N ASP A 201 6.46 14.25 -1.72
CA ASP A 201 6.00 15.62 -1.48
C ASP A 201 5.62 15.91 -0.02
N GLY A 202 5.75 14.91 0.85
CA GLY A 202 5.43 14.97 2.27
C GLY A 202 3.95 14.75 2.58
N LYS A 203 3.12 14.37 1.60
CA LYS A 203 1.71 14.02 1.79
C LYS A 203 1.48 12.56 1.45
N ALA A 204 0.54 11.94 2.16
CA ALA A 204 0.02 10.64 1.79
C ALA A 204 -0.75 10.72 0.47
N ASP A 205 -0.33 9.92 -0.50
CA ASP A 205 -1.07 9.69 -1.73
C ASP A 205 -2.24 8.76 -1.49
N VAL A 206 -3.31 8.97 -2.24
CA VAL A 206 -4.43 8.02 -2.27
C VAL A 206 -4.05 6.84 -3.15
N ALA A 207 -3.96 5.66 -2.54
CA ALA A 207 -3.56 4.45 -3.24
C ALA A 207 -4.37 3.22 -2.83
N VAL A 208 -4.52 2.30 -3.78
CA VAL A 208 -5.13 0.99 -3.55
C VAL A 208 -4.32 -0.14 -4.19
N TRP A 209 -4.27 -1.30 -3.54
CA TRP A 209 -3.79 -2.55 -4.11
C TRP A 209 -4.98 -3.46 -4.46
N ARG A 210 -4.97 -4.02 -5.67
CA ARG A 210 -6.04 -4.89 -6.18
C ARG A 210 -5.62 -6.36 -6.12
N PRO A 211 -6.16 -7.15 -5.17
CA PRO A 211 -5.69 -8.52 -4.95
C PRO A 211 -5.92 -9.48 -6.12
N GLN A 212 -6.93 -9.22 -6.95
CA GLN A 212 -7.28 -10.11 -8.07
C GLN A 212 -6.26 -10.08 -9.21
N GLU A 213 -5.53 -8.97 -9.33
CA GLU A 213 -4.56 -8.73 -10.42
C GLU A 213 -3.13 -8.55 -9.88
N GLY A 214 -2.97 -8.22 -8.59
CA GLY A 214 -1.69 -7.82 -8.02
C GLY A 214 -1.28 -6.40 -8.44
N ASN A 215 -2.22 -5.54 -8.80
CA ASN A 215 -1.94 -4.19 -9.32
C ASN A 215 -2.06 -3.14 -8.22
N TRP A 216 -1.08 -2.24 -8.14
CA TRP A 216 -1.13 -1.01 -7.35
C TRP A 216 -1.68 0.12 -8.22
N TYR A 217 -2.59 0.91 -7.68
CA TYR A 217 -3.18 2.09 -8.33
C TYR A 217 -3.01 3.29 -7.41
N ILE A 218 -2.11 4.20 -7.76
CA ILE A 218 -1.70 5.34 -6.94
C ILE A 218 -2.11 6.61 -7.67
N THR A 219 -2.75 7.55 -6.98
CA THR A 219 -2.92 8.92 -7.46
C THR A 219 -2.08 9.84 -6.58
N PHE A 220 -1.15 10.55 -7.22
CA PHE A 220 -0.20 11.40 -6.51
C PHE A 220 -0.87 12.69 -6.02
N SER A 221 -0.53 13.11 -4.81
CA SER A 221 -0.91 14.38 -4.19
C SER A 221 -0.38 15.56 -5.01
N GLY A 222 0.83 15.45 -5.59
CA GLY A 222 1.45 16.39 -6.52
C GLY A 222 0.84 16.37 -7.93
N GLY A 223 -0.04 15.40 -8.21
CA GLY A 223 -0.75 15.23 -9.47
C GLY A 223 -0.18 14.13 -10.37
N GLY A 224 -1.07 13.46 -11.10
CA GLY A 224 -0.75 12.29 -11.92
C GLY A 224 -1.22 10.99 -11.27
N PHE A 225 -1.03 9.88 -11.98
CA PHE A 225 -1.36 8.56 -11.47
C PHE A 225 -0.36 7.51 -11.95
N GLN A 226 -0.18 6.45 -11.17
CA GLN A 226 0.68 5.33 -11.47
C GLN A 226 -0.10 4.01 -11.32
N VAL A 227 0.18 3.08 -12.22
CA VAL A 227 -0.26 1.68 -12.09
C VAL A 227 0.96 0.79 -12.15
N THR A 228 1.18 -0.01 -11.11
CA THR A 228 2.33 -0.91 -11.00
C THR A 228 1.84 -2.34 -10.81
N PRO A 229 2.11 -3.28 -11.75
CA PRO A 229 1.77 -4.68 -11.58
C PRO A 229 2.80 -5.35 -10.65
N TRP A 230 2.49 -5.41 -9.35
CA TRP A 230 3.38 -5.94 -8.33
C TRP A 230 2.65 -6.71 -7.22
N GLY A 231 2.95 -8.01 -7.16
CA GLY A 231 2.39 -8.95 -6.22
C GLY A 231 1.48 -9.99 -6.87
N LEU A 232 1.03 -10.94 -6.07
CA LEU A 232 0.15 -12.03 -6.44
C LEU A 232 -1.08 -12.06 -5.54
N ARG A 233 -2.12 -12.76 -5.98
CA ARG A 233 -3.30 -13.01 -5.16
C ARG A 233 -2.91 -13.72 -3.85
N GLY A 234 -3.23 -13.11 -2.72
CA GLY A 234 -2.91 -13.62 -1.39
C GLY A 234 -1.68 -12.98 -0.75
N ASP A 235 -0.93 -12.16 -1.50
CA ASP A 235 0.09 -11.30 -0.91
C ASP A 235 -0.55 -10.20 -0.03
N VAL A 236 0.23 -9.68 0.91
CA VAL A 236 -0.15 -8.60 1.82
C VAL A 236 0.63 -7.34 1.42
N PRO A 237 -0.03 -6.25 0.99
CA PRO A 237 0.67 -5.01 0.66
C PRO A 237 1.18 -4.33 1.94
N VAL A 238 2.43 -3.88 1.90
CA VAL A 238 3.17 -3.32 3.05
C VAL A 238 4.08 -2.17 2.62
N PRO A 239 3.54 -1.11 1.99
CA PRO A 239 4.35 0.00 1.51
C PRO A 239 5.02 0.73 2.66
N LYS A 240 6.31 1.04 2.51
CA LYS A 240 7.11 1.85 3.45
C LYS A 240 8.42 2.24 2.79
N ASP A 241 9.12 3.23 3.31
CA ASP A 241 10.44 3.64 2.81
C ASP A 241 11.51 2.66 3.31
N PHE A 242 11.87 1.64 2.52
CA PHE A 242 12.89 0.63 2.89
C PHE A 242 14.30 1.00 2.42
N ASP A 243 14.46 2.00 1.56
CA ASP A 243 15.76 2.43 1.03
C ASP A 243 16.25 3.79 1.57
N GLY A 244 15.38 4.53 2.26
CA GLY A 244 15.66 5.77 2.97
C GLY A 244 15.65 7.00 2.06
N ASP A 245 14.92 6.98 0.95
CA ASP A 245 14.85 8.10 0.01
C ASP A 245 13.72 9.10 0.31
N GLY A 246 12.94 8.85 1.36
CA GLY A 246 11.80 9.66 1.78
C GLY A 246 10.49 9.30 1.09
N LYS A 247 10.45 8.23 0.27
CA LYS A 247 9.26 7.76 -0.42
C LYS A 247 8.92 6.34 -0.02
N ALA A 248 7.63 6.03 -0.01
CA ALA A 248 7.16 4.69 0.17
C ALA A 248 7.53 3.82 -1.04
N ASP A 249 8.21 2.71 -0.77
CA ASP A 249 8.45 1.66 -1.73
C ASP A 249 7.20 0.81 -1.93
N ILE A 250 7.03 0.31 -3.16
CA ILE A 250 5.98 -0.67 -3.45
C ILE A 250 6.45 -2.04 -2.95
N ALA A 251 5.80 -2.55 -1.91
CA ALA A 251 6.22 -3.78 -1.24
C ALA A 251 5.04 -4.71 -0.93
N VAL A 252 5.30 -6.02 -1.08
CA VAL A 252 4.39 -7.07 -0.63
C VAL A 252 5.12 -8.09 0.24
N TRP A 253 4.44 -8.58 1.28
CA TRP A 253 4.81 -9.79 2.00
C TRP A 253 3.98 -10.96 1.50
N ARG A 254 4.61 -12.10 1.24
CA ARG A 254 3.95 -13.29 0.73
C ARG A 254 3.82 -14.35 1.83
N PRO A 255 2.61 -14.59 2.36
CA PRO A 255 2.40 -15.57 3.43
C PRO A 255 2.80 -16.99 3.06
N GLY A 256 2.66 -17.35 1.78
CA GLY A 256 2.91 -18.73 1.31
C GLY A 256 4.36 -19.16 1.39
N ASP A 257 5.31 -18.23 1.31
CA ASP A 257 6.75 -18.51 1.38
C ASP A 257 7.51 -17.70 2.45
N GLY A 258 6.83 -16.78 3.14
CA GLY A 258 7.42 -15.96 4.20
C GLY A 258 8.42 -14.92 3.70
N LYS A 259 8.31 -14.49 2.44
CA LYS A 259 9.27 -13.54 1.82
C LYS A 259 8.67 -12.16 1.60
N TRP A 260 9.55 -11.18 1.53
CA TRP A 260 9.27 -9.80 1.14
C TRP A 260 9.71 -9.56 -0.30
N TYR A 261 8.91 -8.83 -1.05
CA TYR A 261 9.17 -8.44 -2.44
C TYR A 261 8.95 -6.93 -2.56
N ILE A 262 10.04 -6.18 -2.75
CA ILE A 262 10.06 -4.72 -2.66
C ILE A 262 10.61 -4.16 -3.98
N ILE A 263 9.97 -3.13 -4.51
CA ILE A 263 10.51 -2.28 -5.57
C ILE A 263 10.96 -0.99 -4.89
N PHE A 264 12.27 -0.76 -4.86
CA PHE A 264 12.84 0.48 -4.34
C PHE A 264 12.45 1.66 -5.22
N SER A 265 11.90 2.70 -4.62
CA SER A 265 11.37 3.88 -5.27
C SER A 265 12.48 4.73 -5.90
N SER A 266 13.66 4.78 -5.27
CA SER A 266 14.83 5.55 -5.72
C SER A 266 15.47 5.01 -7.01
N THR A 267 15.43 3.69 -7.21
CA THR A 267 16.19 3.00 -8.27
C THR A 267 15.34 2.12 -9.19
N GLY A 268 14.13 1.73 -8.76
CA GLY A 268 13.33 0.68 -9.39
C GLY A 268 13.89 -0.73 -9.20
N GLU A 269 14.94 -0.91 -8.38
CA GLU A 269 15.52 -2.24 -8.11
C GLU A 269 14.54 -3.11 -7.33
N ILE A 270 14.50 -4.40 -7.67
CA ILE A 270 13.70 -5.39 -6.96
C ILE A 270 14.54 -6.07 -5.90
N ARG A 271 14.15 -5.92 -4.63
CA ARG A 271 14.68 -6.68 -3.50
C ARG A 271 13.74 -7.81 -3.12
N VAL A 272 14.29 -9.01 -2.99
CA VAL A 272 13.59 -10.16 -2.41
C VAL A 272 14.30 -10.60 -1.15
N SER A 273 13.61 -10.51 -0.02
CA SER A 273 14.18 -10.83 1.29
C SER A 273 13.50 -12.06 1.90
N PRO A 274 14.22 -13.16 2.16
CA PRO A 274 13.68 -14.35 2.80
C PRO A 274 13.63 -14.15 4.33
N TRP A 275 12.84 -13.17 4.76
CA TRP A 275 12.74 -12.75 6.16
C TRP A 275 11.37 -13.07 6.78
N GLY A 276 11.22 -14.29 7.28
CA GLY A 276 9.99 -14.77 7.90
C GLY A 276 9.68 -16.20 7.50
N GLN A 277 8.50 -16.67 7.88
CA GLN A 277 7.97 -17.97 7.49
C GLN A 277 6.43 -17.95 7.41
N PRO A 278 5.79 -18.96 6.80
CA PRO A 278 4.34 -19.06 6.81
C PRO A 278 3.76 -19.00 8.22
N GLY A 279 2.75 -18.14 8.39
CA GLY A 279 2.08 -17.89 9.68
C GLY A 279 2.59 -16.67 10.44
N ASP A 280 3.72 -16.10 10.05
CA ASP A 280 4.18 -14.80 10.55
C ASP A 280 3.26 -13.66 10.05
N LYS A 281 3.34 -12.48 10.66
CA LYS A 281 2.64 -11.26 10.25
C LYS A 281 3.65 -10.14 9.98
N PRO A 282 3.63 -9.45 8.84
CA PRO A 282 4.56 -8.37 8.55
C PRO A 282 4.22 -7.11 9.37
N VAL A 283 5.23 -6.45 9.91
CA VAL A 283 5.13 -5.25 10.76
C VAL A 283 6.31 -4.28 10.52
N PRO A 284 6.56 -3.87 9.27
CA PRO A 284 7.73 -3.04 8.98
C PRO A 284 7.60 -1.66 9.62
N ALA A 285 8.68 -1.18 10.23
CA ALA A 285 8.80 0.16 10.80
C ALA A 285 10.27 0.47 11.04
N ASP A 286 10.60 1.75 11.26
CA ASP A 286 11.97 2.15 11.59
C ASP A 286 12.21 1.94 13.09
N TYR A 287 12.61 0.73 13.50
CA TYR A 287 12.85 0.38 14.90
C TYR A 287 14.25 0.79 15.37
N ASN A 288 15.13 1.24 14.46
CA ASN A 288 16.51 1.60 14.78
C ASN A 288 16.79 3.12 14.70
N GLY A 289 15.90 3.89 14.08
CA GLY A 289 15.95 5.34 13.93
C GLY A 289 16.86 5.83 12.80
N ASP A 290 17.14 5.02 11.78
CA ASP A 290 18.00 5.38 10.65
C ASP A 290 17.25 6.05 9.48
N GLY A 291 15.93 6.20 9.63
CA GLY A 291 15.04 6.76 8.61
C GLY A 291 14.55 5.74 7.60
N LYS A 292 14.82 4.44 7.79
CA LYS A 292 14.36 3.35 6.92
C LYS A 292 13.44 2.41 7.68
N ALA A 293 12.46 1.88 6.98
CA ALA A 293 11.69 0.76 7.49
C ALA A 293 12.56 -0.50 7.57
N ASP A 294 12.65 -1.06 8.76
CA ASP A 294 13.21 -2.39 8.98
C ASP A 294 12.22 -3.47 8.56
N LEU A 295 12.75 -4.61 8.08
CA LEU A 295 11.91 -5.79 7.87
C LEU A 295 11.64 -6.44 9.22
N ALA A 296 10.38 -6.41 9.65
CA ALA A 296 9.98 -7.02 10.89
C ALA A 296 8.75 -7.91 10.73
N ILE A 297 8.75 -9.02 11.46
CA ILE A 297 7.60 -9.92 11.56
C ILE A 297 7.22 -10.13 13.01
N PHE A 298 5.93 -10.40 13.25
CA PHE A 298 5.42 -10.99 14.48
C PHE A 298 5.03 -12.43 14.22
N ARG A 299 5.45 -13.35 15.10
CA ARG A 299 5.14 -14.77 15.04
C ARG A 299 4.11 -15.13 16.11
N PRO A 300 2.82 -15.28 15.73
CA PRO A 300 1.76 -15.51 16.71
C PRO A 300 1.88 -16.83 17.46
N SER A 301 2.52 -17.86 16.88
CA SER A 301 2.71 -19.16 17.52
C SER A 301 3.68 -19.12 18.71
N GLU A 302 4.52 -18.08 18.78
CA GLU A 302 5.51 -17.91 19.84
C GLU A 302 5.26 -16.65 20.68
N GLY A 303 4.53 -15.66 20.14
CA GLY A 303 4.39 -14.35 20.78
C GLY A 303 5.65 -13.49 20.63
N ASN A 304 6.38 -13.66 19.53
CA ASN A 304 7.70 -13.05 19.34
C ASN A 304 7.73 -12.12 18.12
N TRP A 305 8.42 -11.00 18.26
CA TRP A 305 8.80 -10.10 17.17
C TRP A 305 10.23 -10.42 16.72
N TYR A 306 10.47 -10.37 15.43
CA TYR A 306 11.77 -10.58 14.81
C TYR A 306 12.04 -9.42 13.85
N ILE A 307 13.09 -8.65 14.12
CA ILE A 307 13.44 -7.43 13.37
C ILE A 307 14.79 -7.64 12.68
N LEU A 308 14.89 -7.08 11.48
CA LEU A 308 16.11 -7.00 10.68
C LEU A 308 16.43 -5.54 10.37
N PHE A 309 17.48 -5.05 11.00
CA PHE A 309 18.15 -3.78 10.72
C PHE A 309 19.07 -3.89 9.49
#